data_AF-A0A7R9GK69-F1
#
_entry.id   AF-A0A7R9GK69-F1
#
_cell.length_a   1.000
_cell.length_b   1.000
_cell.length_c   1.000
_cell.angle_alpha   90.00
_cell.angle_beta   90.00
_cell.angle_gamma   90.00
#
_symmetry.space_group_name_H-M   'P 1'
#
loop_
_entity.id
_entity.type
_entity.pdbx_description
1 polymer ?
#
loop_
_entity_poly.entity_id
_entity_poly.type
_entity_poly.pdbx_seq_one_letter_code
_entity_poly.pdbx_strand_id
1 'polypeptide(L)'
;MVRVKTVYSKTYVTPRRPFEKARLDQELKLIGEYGLRNKREVWRVRYTLAKIRKAARELLTLDEKNERRLFEGNALLRRLVRIGVLDEGRMKLDYVLGLKIEDFLERRLQTQNERRLFEGNALLRRLVRIGVLDEGRMKLDYVLGLKIEDFLERRLQTQVNFTLPELIKRRDGFVYCDVVKVSEGVLNFFNVFKLGLAKSFHHARVLIRQRHIRVRKQVVNVPSFMVRLDSQKHIDFSLKSPFGGGRAGRVKRKNLKKGQGGGGGDEEEDED
;
A
#
# COMPACT_ATOMS: atom_id res chain seq x y z
N MET A 1 18.53 46.98 9.81
CA MET A 1 18.20 46.06 8.69
C MET A 1 16.69 45.81 8.67
N VAL A 2 16.00 46.12 7.57
CA VAL A 2 14.58 45.79 7.41
C VAL A 2 14.45 44.27 7.20
N ARG A 3 13.62 43.61 8.01
CA ARG A 3 13.40 42.15 7.93
C ARG A 3 12.68 41.83 6.62
N VAL A 4 13.38 41.15 5.70
CA VAL A 4 12.77 40.69 4.43
C VAL A 4 11.60 39.76 4.77
N LYS A 5 10.42 40.08 4.24
CA LYS A 5 9.20 39.29 4.49
C LYS A 5 9.33 37.93 3.81
N THR A 6 9.06 36.85 4.55
CA THR A 6 8.96 35.50 3.99
C THR A 6 7.77 35.37 3.06
N VAL A 7 8.00 34.92 1.84
CA VAL A 7 6.95 34.69 0.83
C VAL A 7 6.25 33.36 1.09
N TYR A 8 4.92 33.38 1.16
CA TYR A 8 4.07 32.18 1.30
C TYR A 8 3.00 32.15 0.23
N SER A 9 2.53 30.96 -0.12
CA SER A 9 1.49 30.77 -1.14
C SER A 9 0.62 29.56 -0.84
N LYS A 10 -0.65 29.65 -1.23
CA LYS A 10 -1.59 28.52 -1.11
C LYS A 10 -1.30 27.49 -2.20
N THR A 11 -1.44 26.21 -1.86
CA THR A 11 -1.18 25.08 -2.76
C THR A 11 -2.44 24.41 -3.27
N TYR A 12 -3.63 24.97 -3.01
CA TYR A 12 -4.92 24.42 -3.44
C TYR A 12 -5.91 25.56 -3.69
N VAL A 13 -6.94 25.26 -4.46
CA VAL A 13 -8.08 26.15 -4.71
C VAL A 13 -9.36 25.38 -4.39
N THR A 14 -10.29 26.04 -3.71
CA THR A 14 -11.60 25.47 -3.38
C THR A 14 -12.50 25.45 -4.62
N PRO A 15 -13.28 24.39 -4.86
CA PRO A 15 -14.28 24.36 -5.94
C PRO A 15 -15.28 25.53 -5.82
N ARG A 16 -15.70 26.07 -6.97
CA ARG A 16 -16.66 27.19 -7.01
C ARG A 16 -18.05 26.79 -6.49
N ARG A 17 -18.53 25.61 -6.86
CA ARG A 17 -19.84 25.07 -6.44
C ARG A 17 -19.63 24.02 -5.34
N PRO A 18 -20.03 24.31 -4.08
CA PRO A 18 -19.81 23.39 -2.97
C PRO A 18 -20.63 22.09 -3.07
N PHE A 19 -21.90 22.16 -3.47
CA PHE A 19 -22.84 21.04 -3.42
C PHE A 19 -23.18 20.51 -4.82
N GLU A 20 -22.20 19.93 -5.49
CA GLU A 20 -22.37 19.29 -6.79
C GLU A 20 -22.19 17.78 -6.63
N LYS A 21 -23.29 17.02 -6.75
CA LYS A 21 -23.31 15.57 -6.48
C LYS A 21 -22.24 14.81 -7.27
N ALA A 22 -22.19 15.01 -8.59
CA ALA A 22 -21.23 14.35 -9.47
C ALA A 22 -19.77 14.57 -9.03
N ARG A 23 -19.42 15.79 -8.62
CA ARG A 23 -18.08 16.12 -8.11
C ARG A 23 -17.80 15.46 -6.77
N LEU A 24 -18.78 15.46 -5.86
CA LEU A 24 -18.64 14.86 -4.53
C LEU A 24 -18.42 13.35 -4.62
N ASP A 25 -19.16 12.67 -5.50
CA ASP A 25 -19.06 11.23 -5.73
C ASP A 25 -17.70 10.86 -6.35
N GLN A 26 -17.25 11.61 -7.37
CA GLN A 26 -15.92 11.44 -7.97
C GLN A 26 -14.79 11.65 -6.95
N GLU A 27 -14.86 12.72 -6.15
CA GLU A 27 -13.86 12.98 -5.11
C GLU A 27 -13.85 11.88 -4.04
N LEU A 28 -15.02 11.34 -3.67
CA LEU A 28 -15.12 10.27 -2.69
C LEU A 28 -14.52 8.96 -3.23
N LYS A 29 -14.77 8.63 -4.50
CA LYS A 29 -14.15 7.49 -5.18
C LYS A 29 -12.62 7.57 -5.16
N LEU A 30 -12.06 8.71 -5.55
CA LEU A 30 -10.61 8.94 -5.51
C LEU A 30 -10.03 8.86 -4.08
N ILE A 31 -10.77 9.33 -3.08
CA ILE A 31 -10.35 9.24 -1.68
C ILE A 31 -10.27 7.79 -1.22
N GLY A 32 -11.25 6.97 -1.59
CA GLY A 32 -11.29 5.54 -1.28
C GLY A 32 -10.18 4.76 -1.97
N GLU A 33 -10.02 4.95 -3.28
CA GLU A 33 -9.04 4.21 -4.09
C GLU A 33 -7.59 4.48 -3.68
N TYR A 34 -7.26 5.72 -3.30
CA TYR A 34 -5.87 6.12 -2.99
C TYR A 34 -5.60 6.32 -1.49
N GLY A 35 -6.57 6.02 -0.62
CA GLY A 35 -6.45 6.12 0.83
C GLY A 35 -6.12 7.54 1.32
N LEU A 36 -6.81 8.55 0.78
CA LEU A 36 -6.60 9.96 1.11
C LEU A 36 -7.30 10.31 2.42
N ARG A 37 -6.74 11.26 3.20
CA ARG A 37 -7.39 11.70 4.45
C ARG A 37 -8.46 12.77 4.20
N ASN A 38 -8.17 13.72 3.30
CA ASN A 38 -8.96 14.94 3.13
C ASN A 38 -9.15 15.25 1.64
N LYS A 39 -10.30 15.85 1.28
CA LYS A 39 -10.57 16.44 -0.05
C LYS A 39 -9.51 17.47 -0.46
N ARG A 40 -8.89 18.16 0.51
CA ARG A 40 -7.76 19.08 0.25
C ARG A 40 -6.58 18.40 -0.45
N GLU A 41 -6.31 17.11 -0.22
CA GLU A 41 -5.24 16.40 -0.94
C GLU A 41 -5.58 16.29 -2.44
N VAL A 42 -6.84 15.97 -2.76
CA VAL A 42 -7.33 15.96 -4.15
C VAL A 42 -7.22 17.35 -4.77
N TRP A 43 -7.65 18.39 -4.04
CA TRP A 43 -7.62 19.77 -4.54
C TRP A 43 -6.20 20.31 -4.78
N ARG A 44 -5.21 19.85 -4.01
CA ARG A 44 -3.80 20.18 -4.27
C ARG A 44 -3.34 19.61 -5.60
N VAL A 45 -3.63 18.34 -5.87
CA VAL A 45 -3.27 17.68 -7.13
C VAL A 45 -4.00 18.31 -8.32
N ARG A 46 -5.29 18.62 -8.16
CA ARG A 46 -6.07 19.37 -9.16
C ARG A 46 -5.44 20.72 -9.47
N TYR A 47 -5.02 21.45 -8.43
CA TYR A 47 -4.41 22.76 -8.60
C TYR A 47 -3.04 22.69 -9.29
N THR A 48 -2.21 21.70 -8.96
CA THR A 48 -0.94 21.48 -9.67
C THR A 48 -1.14 21.11 -11.13
N LEU A 49 -2.10 20.23 -11.43
CA LEU A 49 -2.45 19.87 -12.81
C LEU A 49 -2.96 21.08 -13.59
N ALA A 50 -3.80 21.92 -12.97
CA ALA A 50 -4.29 23.15 -13.59
C ALA A 50 -3.16 24.13 -13.94
N LYS A 51 -2.14 24.26 -13.08
CA LYS A 51 -0.94 25.08 -13.38
C LYS A 51 -0.15 24.52 -14.56
N ILE A 52 0.06 23.21 -14.58
CA ILE A 52 0.78 22.53 -15.66
C ILE A 52 0.04 22.71 -16.99
N ARG A 53 -1.28 22.50 -17.01
CA ARG A 53 -2.12 22.69 -18.21
C ARG A 53 -2.22 24.15 -18.64
N LYS A 54 -2.17 25.10 -17.70
CA LYS A 54 -2.11 26.53 -18.04
C LYS A 54 -0.82 26.86 -18.77
N ALA A 55 0.34 26.45 -18.22
CA ALA A 55 1.62 26.65 -18.86
C ALA A 55 1.68 25.97 -20.25
N ALA A 56 1.22 24.72 -20.37
CA ALA A 56 1.19 24.02 -21.65
C ALA A 56 0.33 24.75 -22.71
N ARG A 57 -0.83 25.31 -22.33
CA ARG A 57 -1.66 26.09 -23.26
C ARG A 57 -0.98 27.37 -23.73
N GLU A 58 -0.29 28.08 -22.84
CA GLU A 58 0.47 29.30 -23.20
C GLU A 58 1.66 28.98 -24.12
N LEU A 59 2.29 27.82 -23.96
CA LEU A 59 3.41 27.40 -24.81
C LEU A 59 2.95 26.93 -26.19
N LEU A 60 1.77 26.29 -26.28
CA LEU A 60 1.22 25.80 -27.55
C LEU A 60 0.69 26.92 -28.46
N THR A 61 0.41 28.12 -27.91
CA THR A 61 0.05 29.28 -28.74
C THR A 61 1.24 29.92 -29.44
N LEU A 62 2.46 29.64 -28.98
CA LEU A 62 3.69 30.17 -29.58
C LEU A 62 4.12 29.30 -30.76
N ASP A 63 4.90 29.87 -31.68
CA ASP A 63 5.49 29.12 -32.78
C ASP A 63 6.44 28.01 -32.28
N GLU A 64 6.54 26.91 -33.04
CA GLU A 64 7.33 25.73 -32.68
C GLU A 64 8.81 26.02 -32.45
N LYS A 65 9.37 26.98 -33.20
CA LYS A 65 10.80 27.33 -33.14
C LYS A 65 11.12 28.43 -32.14
N ASN A 66 10.12 28.94 -31.42
CA ASN A 66 10.34 29.99 -30.44
C ASN A 66 11.20 29.47 -29.27
N GLU A 67 12.24 30.23 -28.90
CA GLU A 67 13.17 29.87 -27.82
C GLU A 67 12.46 29.56 -26.49
N ARG A 68 11.43 30.35 -26.16
CA ARG A 68 10.65 30.17 -24.94
C ARG A 68 9.89 28.85 -24.94
N ARG A 69 9.27 28.50 -26.08
CA ARG A 69 8.55 27.22 -26.25
C ARG A 69 9.50 26.04 -26.12
N LEU A 70 10.65 26.10 -26.78
CA LEU A 70 11.67 25.05 -26.74
C LEU A 70 12.23 24.88 -25.32
N PHE A 71 12.58 25.97 -24.64
CA PHE A 71 13.20 25.89 -23.32
C PHE A 71 12.20 25.48 -22.23
N GLU A 72 11.11 26.23 -22.06
CA GLU A 72 10.12 25.97 -21.01
C GLU A 72 9.36 24.65 -21.28
N GLY A 73 9.05 24.35 -22.55
CA GLY A 73 8.37 23.12 -22.94
C GLY A 73 9.20 21.88 -22.62
N ASN A 74 10.48 21.87 -23.01
CA ASN A 74 11.39 20.76 -22.70
C ASN A 74 11.62 20.62 -21.20
N ALA A 75 11.72 21.74 -20.46
CA ALA A 75 11.84 21.69 -19.01
C ALA A 75 10.61 21.07 -18.33
N LEU A 76 9.39 21.38 -18.83
CA LEU A 76 8.15 20.81 -18.34
C LEU A 76 8.08 19.30 -18.61
N LEU A 77 8.38 18.88 -19.84
CA LEU A 77 8.37 17.47 -20.24
C LEU A 77 9.39 16.65 -19.45
N ARG A 78 10.63 17.12 -19.32
CA ARG A 78 11.67 16.46 -18.51
C ARG A 78 11.25 16.28 -17.06
N ARG A 79 10.54 17.26 -16.48
CA ARG A 79 10.04 17.17 -15.10
C ARG A 79 8.96 16.09 -14.96
N LEU A 80 8.02 16.02 -15.90
CA LEU A 80 6.92 15.05 -15.89
C LEU A 80 7.41 13.62 -16.09
N VAL A 81 8.33 13.42 -17.04
CA VAL A 81 8.95 12.11 -17.31
C VAL A 81 9.78 11.66 -16.10
N ARG A 82 10.57 12.56 -15.48
CA ARG A 82 11.34 12.23 -14.27
C ARG A 82 10.46 11.77 -13.11
N ILE A 83 9.26 12.34 -12.96
CA ILE A 83 8.29 11.89 -11.96
C ILE A 83 7.64 10.58 -12.40
N GLY A 84 7.54 10.31 -13.69
CA GLY A 84 6.90 9.13 -14.26
C GLY A 84 5.40 9.30 -14.49
N VAL A 85 4.93 10.55 -14.65
CA VAL A 85 3.53 10.84 -15.02
C VAL A 85 3.32 10.67 -16.52
N LEU A 86 4.36 10.93 -17.31
CA LEU A 86 4.37 10.79 -18.76
C LEU A 86 5.41 9.74 -19.15
N ASP A 87 5.09 8.95 -20.16
CA ASP A 87 6.00 7.94 -20.71
C ASP A 87 7.00 8.57 -21.70
N GLU A 88 8.15 7.92 -21.89
CA GLU A 88 9.25 8.43 -22.73
C GLU A 88 8.84 8.53 -24.20
N GLY A 89 7.98 7.63 -24.69
CA GLY A 89 7.47 7.67 -26.06
C GLY A 89 6.46 8.79 -26.35
N ARG A 90 5.98 9.51 -25.32
CA ARG A 90 4.92 10.53 -25.43
C ARG A 90 5.43 11.93 -25.07
N MET A 91 6.67 12.27 -25.39
CA MET A 91 7.29 13.58 -25.14
C MET A 91 6.77 14.71 -26.05
N LYS A 92 5.45 14.93 -26.10
CA LYS A 92 4.83 16.09 -26.77
C LYS A 92 3.96 16.87 -25.79
N LEU A 93 3.87 18.19 -26.00
CA LEU A 93 3.07 19.08 -25.16
C LEU A 93 1.58 18.76 -25.21
N ASP A 94 1.08 18.20 -26.30
CA ASP A 94 -0.34 17.85 -26.47
C ASP A 94 -0.79 16.79 -25.45
N TYR A 95 0.06 15.80 -25.17
CA TYR A 95 -0.25 14.76 -24.18
C TYR A 95 -0.33 15.32 -22.76
N VAL A 96 0.34 16.44 -22.47
CA VAL A 96 0.27 17.11 -21.16
C VAL A 96 -1.14 17.66 -20.91
N LEU A 97 -1.88 18.03 -21.96
CA LEU A 97 -3.27 18.46 -21.85
C LEU A 97 -4.23 17.28 -21.61
N GLY A 98 -3.85 16.06 -22.02
CA GLY A 98 -4.63 14.85 -21.79
C GLY A 98 -4.51 14.27 -20.38
N LEU A 99 -3.57 14.76 -19.57
CA LEU A 99 -3.30 14.23 -18.22
C LEU A 99 -4.52 14.33 -17.30
N LYS A 100 -4.72 13.25 -16.55
CA LYS A 100 -5.78 13.12 -15.56
C LYS A 100 -5.21 13.28 -14.13
N ILE A 101 -6.09 13.23 -13.14
CA ILE A 101 -5.71 13.41 -11.72
C ILE A 101 -5.06 12.13 -11.19
N GLU A 102 -5.55 11.01 -11.68
CA GLU A 102 -5.14 9.65 -11.36
C GLU A 102 -3.64 9.50 -11.58
N ASP A 103 -3.12 9.92 -12.76
CA ASP A 103 -1.71 9.84 -13.14
C ASP A 103 -0.76 10.42 -12.06
N PHE A 104 -1.16 11.49 -11.37
CA PHE A 104 -0.37 12.08 -10.28
C PHE A 104 -0.55 11.34 -8.95
N LEU A 105 -1.75 10.82 -8.67
CA LEU A 105 -2.03 10.05 -7.46
C LEU A 105 -1.31 8.69 -7.48
N GLU A 106 -1.10 8.10 -8.65
CA GLU A 106 -0.36 6.84 -8.78
C GLU A 106 1.12 7.00 -8.42
N ARG A 107 1.70 8.19 -8.64
CA ARG A 107 3.12 8.47 -8.38
C ARG A 107 3.43 8.80 -6.92
N ARG A 108 2.44 8.75 -6.03
CA ARG A 108 2.65 8.92 -4.59
C ARG A 108 3.33 7.71 -3.98
N LEU A 109 4.22 7.95 -3.02
CA LEU A 109 4.88 6.87 -2.27
C LEU A 109 3.86 5.91 -1.62
N GLN A 110 2.73 6.44 -1.17
CA GLN A 110 1.66 5.65 -0.57
C GLN A 110 1.09 4.57 -1.51
N THR A 111 0.97 4.87 -2.80
CA THR A 111 0.25 4.03 -3.78
C THR A 111 1.22 3.11 -4.53
N GLN A 112 2.46 3.57 -4.73
CA GLN A 112 3.56 2.77 -5.25
C GLN A 112 3.89 1.55 -4.38
N ASN A 113 3.69 1.63 -3.06
CA ASN A 113 3.93 0.51 -2.14
C ASN A 113 2.95 -0.68 -2.31
N GLU A 114 1.87 -0.52 -3.08
CA GLU A 114 0.78 -1.51 -3.17
C GLU A 114 0.52 -2.03 -4.59
N ARG A 115 0.65 -1.18 -5.62
CA ARG A 115 0.11 -1.45 -6.97
C ARG A 115 0.80 -2.52 -7.82
N ARG A 116 1.83 -3.21 -7.34
CA ARG A 116 2.37 -4.39 -8.06
C ARG A 116 1.61 -5.70 -7.79
N LEU A 117 0.54 -5.69 -6.99
CA LEU A 117 -0.11 -6.92 -6.51
C LEU A 117 -1.58 -7.11 -6.90
N PHE A 118 -2.22 -6.17 -7.59
CA PHE A 118 -3.68 -6.19 -7.71
C PHE A 118 -4.26 -6.82 -8.99
N GLU A 119 -3.47 -7.07 -10.04
CA GLU A 119 -4.06 -7.50 -11.32
C GLU A 119 -4.10 -9.03 -11.56
N GLY A 120 -3.44 -9.86 -10.76
CA GLY A 120 -3.35 -11.30 -11.07
C GLY A 120 -4.12 -12.27 -10.17
N ASN A 121 -3.91 -12.20 -8.85
CA ASN A 121 -4.09 -13.39 -8.00
C ASN A 121 -4.97 -13.16 -6.76
N ALA A 122 -5.85 -12.15 -6.75
CA ALA A 122 -6.71 -11.90 -5.59
C ALA A 122 -7.71 -13.05 -5.32
N LEU A 123 -8.33 -13.58 -6.39
CA LEU A 123 -9.21 -14.76 -6.32
C LEU A 123 -8.44 -16.02 -5.93
N LEU A 124 -7.30 -16.30 -6.58
CA LEU A 124 -6.44 -17.42 -6.22
C LEU A 124 -6.00 -17.37 -4.76
N ARG A 125 -5.60 -16.19 -4.24
CA ARG A 125 -5.25 -16.00 -2.82
C ARG A 125 -6.44 -16.21 -1.88
N ARG A 126 -7.65 -15.88 -2.30
CA ARG A 126 -8.87 -16.11 -1.52
C ARG A 126 -9.22 -17.60 -1.50
N LEU A 127 -9.11 -18.27 -2.64
CA LEU A 127 -9.36 -19.71 -2.79
C LEU A 127 -8.33 -20.56 -2.05
N VAL A 128 -7.05 -20.21 -2.10
CA VAL A 128 -5.99 -20.85 -1.28
C VAL A 128 -6.23 -20.61 0.22
N ARG A 129 -6.73 -19.44 0.63
CA ARG A 129 -7.05 -19.17 2.04
C ARG A 129 -8.28 -19.93 2.55
N ILE A 130 -9.27 -20.16 1.68
CA ILE A 130 -10.40 -21.07 1.94
C ILE A 130 -9.93 -22.54 1.83
N GLY A 131 -8.74 -22.76 1.24
CA GLY A 131 -8.04 -24.02 1.01
C GLY A 131 -8.61 -24.87 -0.13
N VAL A 132 -9.41 -24.27 -1.02
CA VAL A 132 -9.97 -24.94 -2.21
C VAL A 132 -8.90 -25.25 -3.28
N LEU A 133 -7.71 -24.64 -3.18
CA LEU A 133 -6.59 -24.84 -4.09
C LEU A 133 -5.30 -25.12 -3.32
N ASP A 134 -4.54 -26.15 -3.72
CA ASP A 134 -3.20 -26.45 -3.20
C ASP A 134 -2.16 -25.47 -3.72
N GLU A 135 -1.17 -25.15 -2.86
CA GLU A 135 -0.18 -24.09 -3.06
C GLU A 135 0.65 -24.24 -4.36
N GLY A 136 0.77 -25.46 -4.89
CA GLY A 136 1.47 -25.77 -6.13
C GLY A 136 0.69 -25.48 -7.44
N ARG A 137 -0.61 -25.16 -7.38
CA ARG A 137 -1.49 -25.03 -8.56
C ARG A 137 -2.11 -23.64 -8.72
N MET A 138 -1.34 -22.57 -8.52
CA MET A 138 -1.80 -21.19 -8.73
C MET A 138 -1.90 -20.78 -10.22
N LYS A 139 -2.65 -21.53 -11.04
CA LYS A 139 -2.99 -21.17 -12.44
C LYS A 139 -4.50 -21.00 -12.60
N LEU A 140 -4.90 -20.02 -13.42
CA LEU A 140 -6.31 -19.73 -13.72
C LEU A 140 -7.05 -20.92 -14.33
N ASP A 141 -6.35 -21.79 -15.05
CA ASP A 141 -6.92 -22.95 -15.74
C ASP A 141 -7.60 -23.95 -14.77
N TYR A 142 -7.16 -24.03 -13.51
CA TYR A 142 -7.77 -24.90 -12.50
C TYR A 142 -9.07 -24.33 -11.91
N VAL A 143 -9.29 -23.02 -11.98
CA VAL A 143 -10.53 -22.39 -11.48
C VAL A 143 -11.72 -22.75 -12.36
N LEU A 144 -11.49 -22.93 -13.66
CA LEU A 144 -12.52 -23.35 -14.61
C LEU A 144 -12.91 -24.83 -14.47
N GLY A 145 -12.12 -25.63 -13.74
CA GLY A 145 -12.36 -27.04 -13.47
C GLY A 145 -12.93 -27.35 -12.07
N LEU A 146 -13.17 -26.33 -11.24
CA LEU A 146 -13.77 -26.51 -9.92
C LEU A 146 -15.21 -26.99 -10.05
N LYS A 147 -15.55 -28.07 -9.36
CA LYS A 147 -16.92 -28.57 -9.31
C LYS A 147 -17.61 -28.12 -8.02
N ILE A 148 -18.94 -28.23 -7.96
CA ILE A 148 -19.73 -27.76 -6.81
C ILE A 148 -19.37 -28.55 -5.56
N GLU A 149 -18.96 -29.80 -5.72
CA GLU A 149 -18.56 -30.73 -4.66
C GLU A 149 -17.37 -30.20 -3.84
N ASP A 150 -16.38 -29.57 -4.49
CA ASP A 150 -15.17 -29.02 -3.85
C ASP A 150 -15.49 -27.90 -2.84
N PHE A 151 -16.63 -27.21 -3.02
CA PHE A 151 -17.12 -26.18 -2.09
C PHE A 151 -18.00 -26.75 -0.98
N LEU A 152 -18.65 -27.90 -1.21
CA LEU A 152 -19.57 -28.53 -0.26
C LEU A 152 -18.84 -29.34 0.81
N GLU A 153 -17.71 -29.98 0.48
CA GLU A 153 -16.90 -30.73 1.45
C GLU A 153 -16.35 -29.88 2.60
N ARG A 154 -16.23 -28.56 2.39
CA ARG A 154 -15.75 -27.60 3.41
C ARG A 154 -16.85 -26.90 4.19
N ARG A 155 -18.12 -27.23 3.96
CA ARG A 155 -19.18 -26.79 4.86
C ARG A 155 -19.04 -27.57 6.17
N LEU A 156 -18.99 -26.85 7.28
CA LEU A 156 -19.00 -27.40 8.65
C LEU A 156 -20.08 -28.49 8.83
N GLN A 157 -21.21 -28.33 8.14
CA GLN A 157 -22.35 -29.24 8.16
C GLN A 157 -22.06 -30.62 7.51
N THR A 158 -21.12 -30.71 6.57
CA THR A 158 -20.69 -31.96 5.91
C THR A 158 -19.57 -32.66 6.70
N GLN A 159 -18.69 -31.89 7.36
CA GLN A 159 -17.64 -32.42 8.23
C GLN A 159 -18.21 -33.03 9.52
N VAL A 160 -19.24 -32.40 10.11
CA VAL A 160 -19.87 -32.87 11.36
C VAL A 160 -20.68 -34.17 11.13
N ASN A 161 -21.16 -34.43 9.91
CA ASN A 161 -21.96 -35.63 9.61
C ASN A 161 -21.14 -36.90 9.37
N PHE A 162 -19.80 -36.84 9.31
CA PHE A 162 -18.94 -38.01 9.14
C PHE A 162 -18.31 -38.52 10.46
N THR A 163 -18.48 -37.82 11.59
CA THR A 163 -17.79 -38.14 12.85
C THR A 163 -18.68 -38.33 14.07
N LEU A 164 -19.94 -38.79 13.93
CA LEU A 164 -20.74 -39.20 15.09
C LEU A 164 -21.68 -40.37 14.77
N PRO A 165 -21.27 -41.59 15.15
CA PRO A 165 -22.15 -42.43 15.97
C PRO A 165 -21.55 -42.96 17.30
N GLU A 166 -20.49 -42.36 17.87
CA GLU A 166 -19.88 -42.94 19.09
C GLU A 166 -19.70 -42.08 20.35
N LEU A 167 -20.10 -40.80 20.41
CA LEU A 167 -19.98 -40.05 21.68
C LEU A 167 -21.27 -39.33 22.11
N ILE A 168 -22.28 -40.12 22.44
CA ILE A 168 -23.34 -39.72 23.38
C ILE A 168 -23.04 -40.42 24.71
N LYS A 169 -22.20 -39.81 25.55
CA LYS A 169 -22.26 -39.88 27.02
C LYS A 169 -21.20 -38.97 27.66
N ARG A 170 -21.69 -38.15 28.61
CA ARG A 170 -20.99 -37.32 29.61
C ARG A 170 -20.78 -35.83 29.26
N ARG A 171 -21.85 -35.10 29.61
CA ARG A 171 -21.94 -33.79 30.27
C ARG A 171 -20.64 -33.15 30.80
N ASP A 172 -20.59 -31.85 30.52
CA ASP A 172 -20.20 -30.73 31.40
C ASP A 172 -18.77 -30.71 31.96
N GLY A 173 -17.90 -29.90 31.34
CA GLY A 173 -16.59 -29.59 31.89
C GLY A 173 -15.63 -28.91 30.91
N PHE A 174 -15.57 -27.59 31.02
CA PHE A 174 -14.61 -26.66 30.41
C PHE A 174 -13.15 -27.16 30.47
N VAL A 175 -12.47 -27.51 29.35
CA VAL A 175 -10.99 -27.46 29.24
C VAL A 175 -10.51 -27.31 27.78
N TYR A 176 -9.48 -26.48 27.64
CA TYR A 176 -8.47 -26.35 26.59
C TYR A 176 -8.25 -27.54 25.64
N CYS A 177 -7.85 -27.23 24.41
CA CYS A 177 -6.99 -28.10 23.62
C CYS A 177 -5.77 -27.31 23.12
N ASP A 178 -4.67 -27.51 23.84
CA ASP A 178 -3.34 -27.54 23.26
C ASP A 178 -3.31 -28.50 22.07
N VAL A 179 -2.77 -28.04 20.94
CA VAL A 179 -2.14 -28.94 19.97
C VAL A 179 -0.73 -28.45 19.75
N VAL A 180 0.17 -29.18 20.42
CA VAL A 180 1.62 -29.15 20.30
C VAL A 180 2.05 -29.77 18.97
N LYS A 181 2.90 -29.03 18.24
CA LYS A 181 3.97 -29.43 17.29
C LYS A 181 3.69 -30.44 16.16
N VAL A 182 3.86 -29.93 14.93
CA VAL A 182 4.64 -30.57 13.84
C VAL A 182 5.56 -29.47 13.30
N SER A 183 6.76 -29.32 13.87
CA SER A 183 8.05 -29.75 13.31
C SER A 183 8.33 -29.22 11.90
N GLU A 184 9.24 -28.25 11.85
CA GLU A 184 10.28 -28.02 10.83
C GLU A 184 9.91 -28.25 9.36
N GLY A 185 9.85 -27.15 8.59
CA GLY A 185 9.98 -27.26 7.14
C GLY A 185 9.16 -26.31 6.28
N VAL A 186 9.00 -25.02 6.62
CA VAL A 186 8.72 -24.01 5.59
C VAL A 186 9.39 -22.67 5.90
N LEU A 187 10.69 -22.74 6.19
CA LEU A 187 11.60 -21.66 5.81
C LEU A 187 11.72 -21.70 4.29
N ASN A 188 11.48 -20.56 3.65
CA ASN A 188 11.57 -20.30 2.21
C ASN A 188 10.40 -20.82 1.36
N PHE A 189 9.33 -20.05 1.20
CA PHE A 189 8.71 -19.83 -0.12
C PHE A 189 7.67 -18.70 -0.11
N PHE A 190 8.13 -17.44 -0.10
CA PHE A 190 7.34 -16.30 -0.62
C PHE A 190 8.26 -15.25 -1.27
N ASN A 191 9.23 -15.73 -2.07
CA ASN A 191 9.75 -14.94 -3.19
C ASN A 191 8.61 -14.97 -4.24
N VAL A 192 7.87 -13.91 -4.56
CA VAL A 192 8.33 -12.62 -5.05
C VAL A 192 7.23 -11.56 -4.79
N PHE A 193 7.31 -10.89 -3.64
CA PHE A 193 6.56 -9.68 -3.29
C PHE A 193 7.31 -8.45 -3.83
N LYS A 194 7.16 -8.12 -5.12
CA LYS A 194 8.02 -7.10 -5.77
C LYS A 194 7.55 -5.64 -5.57
N LEU A 195 6.98 -5.20 -4.44
CA LEU A 195 7.70 -4.61 -3.29
C LEU A 195 6.70 -4.51 -2.11
N GLY A 196 6.02 -5.60 -1.74
CA GLY A 196 4.86 -5.57 -0.82
C GLY A 196 5.20 -5.24 0.64
N LEU A 197 5.56 -3.98 0.88
CA LEU A 197 5.89 -3.44 2.19
C LEU A 197 4.63 -3.23 3.06
N ALA A 198 3.45 -3.10 2.44
CA ALA A 198 2.19 -2.80 3.11
C ALA A 198 1.04 -3.70 2.65
N LYS A 199 0.04 -3.86 3.53
CA LYS A 199 -1.17 -4.68 3.30
C LYS A 199 -2.35 -3.91 2.70
N SER A 200 -2.32 -2.58 2.78
CA SER A 200 -3.39 -1.65 2.39
C SER A 200 -2.84 -0.23 2.30
N PHE A 201 -3.49 0.66 1.54
CA PHE A 201 -3.14 2.08 1.43
C PHE A 201 -3.07 2.78 2.79
N HIS A 202 -3.95 2.41 3.71
CA HIS A 202 -3.95 2.97 5.07
C HIS A 202 -2.77 2.45 5.89
N HIS A 203 -2.42 1.17 5.75
CA HIS A 203 -1.23 0.59 6.37
C HIS A 203 0.06 1.25 5.82
N ALA A 204 0.16 1.46 4.50
CA ALA A 204 1.28 2.17 3.89
C ALA A 204 1.44 3.57 4.47
N ARG A 205 0.34 4.31 4.64
CA ARG A 205 0.36 5.66 5.24
C ARG A 205 0.89 5.65 6.68
N VAL A 206 0.48 4.66 7.47
CA VAL A 206 0.94 4.48 8.85
C VAL A 206 2.44 4.19 8.89
N LEU A 207 2.94 3.26 8.06
CA LEU A 207 4.36 2.93 7.97
C LEU A 207 5.23 4.14 7.58
N ILE A 208 4.77 4.94 6.62
CA ILE A 208 5.46 6.17 6.20
C ILE A 208 5.50 7.16 7.38
N ARG A 209 4.36 7.43 8.02
CA ARG A 209 4.31 8.39 9.14
C ARG A 209 5.11 7.94 10.35
N GLN A 210 5.15 6.64 10.62
CA GLN A 210 5.96 6.04 11.68
C GLN A 210 7.45 5.90 11.32
N ARG A 211 7.87 6.41 10.15
CA ARG A 211 9.27 6.48 9.72
C ARG A 211 9.90 5.11 9.49
N HIS A 212 9.11 4.14 9.02
CA HIS A 212 9.60 2.80 8.71
C HIS A 212 10.13 2.65 7.28
N ILE A 213 9.80 3.59 6.39
CA ILE A 213 10.17 3.53 4.97
C ILE A 213 11.27 4.54 4.66
N ARG A 214 12.24 4.12 3.87
CA ARG A 214 13.28 4.98 3.31
C ARG A 214 13.25 4.96 1.78
N VAL A 215 13.68 6.07 1.19
CA VAL A 215 14.00 6.16 -0.23
C VAL A 215 15.50 6.38 -0.32
N ARG A 216 16.21 5.42 -0.91
CA ARG A 216 17.68 5.31 -0.86
C ARG A 216 18.16 5.25 0.60
N LYS A 217 18.91 6.25 1.06
CA LYS A 217 19.43 6.34 2.43
C LYS A 217 18.56 7.22 3.35
N GLN A 218 17.57 7.92 2.81
CA GLN A 218 16.78 8.92 3.54
C GLN A 218 15.43 8.35 3.99
N VAL A 219 15.10 8.51 5.27
CA VAL A 219 13.78 8.15 5.79
C VAL A 219 12.75 9.20 5.39
N VAL A 220 11.61 8.76 4.88
CA VAL A 220 10.53 9.63 4.39
C VAL A 220 9.31 9.50 5.30
N ASN A 221 8.77 10.64 5.76
CA ASN A 221 7.60 10.71 6.64
C ASN A 221 6.36 11.37 6.01
N VAL A 222 6.43 11.72 4.72
CA VAL A 222 5.36 12.41 3.98
C VAL A 222 4.72 11.44 2.97
N PRO A 223 3.45 11.04 3.16
CA PRO A 223 2.75 10.15 2.21
C PRO A 223 2.49 10.76 0.84
N SER A 224 2.52 12.09 0.75
CA SER A 224 2.36 12.85 -0.50
C SER A 224 3.66 13.00 -1.29
N PHE A 225 4.75 12.35 -0.85
CA PHE A 225 6.02 12.37 -1.58
C PHE A 225 5.84 11.72 -2.96
N MET A 226 6.18 12.46 -4.02
CA MET A 226 6.14 11.95 -5.40
C MET A 226 7.44 11.21 -5.70
N VAL A 227 7.31 9.92 -6.01
CA VAL A 227 8.46 9.05 -6.28
C VAL A 227 8.91 9.23 -7.72
N ARG A 228 10.20 9.57 -7.90
CA ARG A 228 10.84 9.60 -9.22
C ARG A 228 11.12 8.18 -9.73
N LEU A 229 11.12 7.98 -11.04
CA LEU A 229 11.39 6.66 -11.65
C LEU A 229 12.71 6.04 -11.15
N ASP A 230 13.80 6.81 -11.12
CA ASP A 230 15.11 6.34 -10.64
C ASP A 230 15.11 5.91 -9.17
N SER A 231 14.27 6.55 -8.36
CA SER A 231 14.21 6.32 -6.91
C SER A 231 13.28 5.18 -6.54
N GLN A 232 12.42 4.75 -7.47
CA GLN A 232 11.42 3.71 -7.25
C GLN A 232 12.04 2.35 -6.90
N LYS A 233 13.22 2.03 -7.46
CA LYS A 233 13.95 0.79 -7.17
C LYS A 233 14.57 0.74 -5.77
N HIS A 234 14.70 1.90 -5.12
CA HIS A 234 15.43 2.06 -3.85
C HIS A 234 14.47 2.35 -2.69
N ILE A 235 13.25 1.80 -2.74
CA ILE A 235 12.24 1.96 -1.69
C ILE A 235 12.26 0.70 -0.84
N ASP A 236 12.77 0.84 0.37
CA ASP A 236 12.92 -0.27 1.31
C ASP A 236 12.54 0.14 2.73
N PHE A 237 12.44 -0.83 3.63
CA PHE A 237 12.40 -0.55 5.05
C PHE A 237 13.70 0.15 5.51
N SER A 238 13.55 1.03 6.49
CA SER A 238 14.68 1.65 7.17
C SER A 238 15.41 0.62 8.01
N LEU A 239 16.74 0.56 7.89
CA LEU A 239 17.58 -0.32 8.70
C LEU A 239 17.44 -0.06 10.21
N LYS A 240 17.07 1.17 10.59
CA LYS A 240 16.83 1.54 12.00
C LYS A 240 15.46 1.05 12.51
N SER A 241 14.56 0.66 11.62
CA SER A 241 13.21 0.24 11.98
C SER A 241 13.18 -1.23 12.37
N PRO A 242 12.24 -1.66 13.24
CA PRO A 242 12.09 -3.07 13.59
C PRO A 242 11.88 -3.99 12.38
N PHE A 243 11.27 -3.48 11.31
CA PHE A 243 11.02 -4.23 10.07
C PHE A 243 12.26 -4.35 9.17
N GLY A 244 13.25 -3.47 9.34
CA GLY A 244 14.51 -3.49 8.58
C GLY A 244 15.67 -4.09 9.36
N GLY A 245 15.41 -4.89 10.40
CA GLY A 245 16.44 -5.50 11.26
C GLY A 245 16.93 -4.61 12.41
N GLY A 246 16.29 -3.47 12.64
CA GLY A 246 16.59 -2.58 13.76
C GLY A 246 16.05 -3.09 15.10
N ARG A 247 16.42 -2.39 16.17
CA ARG A 247 16.00 -2.70 17.54
C ARG A 247 14.48 -2.81 17.65
N ALA A 248 14.01 -3.86 18.33
CA ALA A 248 12.59 -4.06 18.60
C ALA A 248 11.95 -2.83 19.29
N GLY A 249 10.71 -2.53 18.91
CA GLY A 249 9.97 -1.37 19.42
C GLY A 249 9.67 -1.43 20.92
N ARG A 250 9.30 -0.28 21.51
CA ARG A 250 9.04 -0.13 22.95
C ARG A 250 8.04 -1.17 23.50
N VAL A 251 6.93 -1.39 22.81
CA VAL A 251 5.88 -2.33 23.24
C VAL A 251 6.40 -3.77 23.24
N LYS A 252 7.05 -4.21 22.15
CA LYS A 252 7.65 -5.55 22.08
C LYS A 252 8.69 -5.76 23.17
N ARG A 253 9.54 -4.76 23.43
CA ARG A 253 10.51 -4.80 24.54
C ARG A 253 9.86 -4.87 25.93
N LYS A 254 8.77 -4.12 26.15
CA LYS A 254 8.03 -4.15 27.43
C LYS A 254 7.37 -5.52 27.65
N ASN A 255 6.82 -6.12 26.60
CA ASN A 255 6.18 -7.44 26.69
C ASN A 255 7.21 -8.55 26.92
N LEU A 256 8.37 -8.50 26.26
CA LEU A 256 9.46 -9.44 26.53
C LEU A 256 9.96 -9.35 27.98
N LYS A 257 10.10 -8.14 28.52
CA LYS A 257 10.46 -7.93 29.93
C LYS A 257 9.40 -8.47 30.90
N LYS A 258 8.11 -8.32 30.57
CA LYS A 258 7.02 -8.89 31.36
C LYS A 258 7.01 -10.42 31.34
N GLY A 259 7.26 -11.03 30.17
CA GLY A 259 7.35 -12.48 30.03
C GLY A 259 8.52 -13.09 30.81
N GLN A 260 9.64 -12.37 30.92
CA GLN A 260 10.80 -12.81 31.73
C GLN A 260 10.57 -12.66 33.24
N GLY A 261 9.69 -11.75 33.68
CA GLY A 261 9.40 -11.52 35.09
C GLY A 261 8.27 -12.39 35.66
N GLY A 262 7.77 -13.37 34.90
CA GLY A 262 6.67 -14.27 35.33
C GLY A 262 7.04 -15.75 35.33
N GLY A 263 8.34 -16.08 35.28
CA GLY A 263 8.84 -17.46 35.26
C GLY A 263 10.07 -17.66 36.14
N GLY A 264 10.10 -17.00 37.31
CA GLY A 264 11.15 -17.14 38.31
C GLY A 264 10.55 -16.98 39.69
N GLY A 265 10.12 -18.10 40.25
CA GLY A 265 9.45 -18.21 41.55
C GLY A 265 8.69 -19.52 41.58
N ASP A 266 9.44 -20.61 41.69
CA ASP A 266 9.07 -21.91 42.26
C ASP A 266 10.10 -22.94 41.77
N GLU A 267 11.23 -23.01 42.47
CA GLU A 267 12.13 -24.18 42.57
C GLU A 267 13.32 -23.74 43.44
N GLU A 268 13.12 -23.80 44.75
CA GLU A 268 14.13 -24.07 45.81
C GLU A 268 13.49 -23.67 47.16
N GLU A 269 12.97 -24.66 47.89
CA GLU A 269 12.93 -24.70 49.36
C GLU A 269 12.61 -26.15 49.78
N ASP A 270 13.70 -26.92 49.86
CA ASP A 270 14.07 -27.84 50.94
C ASP A 270 13.21 -29.10 51.23
N GLU A 271 13.81 -30.25 50.87
CA GLU A 271 13.65 -31.52 51.59
C GLU A 271 14.24 -31.38 53.00
N ASP A 272 13.41 -31.56 54.03
CA ASP A 272 13.79 -32.07 55.37
C ASP A 272 12.58 -32.77 56.01
#